data_AF-A0A935VZ55-F1
#
_entry.id   AF-A0A935VZ55-F1
#
_cell.length_a   1.000
_cell.length_b   1.000
_cell.length_c   1.000
_cell.angle_alpha   90.00
_cell.angle_beta   90.00
_cell.angle_gamma   90.00
#
_symmetry.space_group_name_H-M   'P 1'
#
loop_
_entity.id
_entity.type
_entity.pdbx_description
1 polymer ?
#
loop_
_entity_poly.entity_id
_entity_poly.type
_entity_poly.pdbx_seq_one_letter_code
_entity_poly.pdbx_strand_id
1 'polypeptide(L)'
;MSPGEIGLTAENIDEHEHLWPTNVALIAGWTPEAGGAPLKAGYRGALIRVEENGRVRVAFGRHGNHEVPIERTDLVERANQVRRGELHKVAPCFLAHFGTQFIEVLGKEVSPVQTPRIAHAKQFLLILADPREPGFEEEAKALVPLRDENPDLQILYFPIGLAHQEIAPVRDALSRSALMVPFAYPAAADVHARALFGSVPKSAEAVLITPEGRILERAPLDAPDLADRIRLAAGNSTDTPAAP
;
A
#
# COMPACT_ATOMS: atom_id res chain seq x y z
N MET A 1 -33.53 -9.27 8.82
CA MET A 1 -32.75 -9.34 7.56
C MET A 1 -33.43 -8.43 6.57
N SER A 2 -32.78 -7.32 6.24
CA SER A 2 -33.35 -6.32 5.35
C SER A 2 -33.25 -6.80 3.88
N PRO A 3 -34.28 -6.57 3.06
CA PRO A 3 -34.29 -6.99 1.66
C PRO A 3 -33.29 -6.15 0.85
N GLY A 4 -32.33 -6.82 0.19
CA GLY A 4 -31.56 -6.20 -0.91
C GLY A 4 -30.04 -6.24 -0.84
N GLU A 5 -29.40 -6.89 0.15
CA GLU A 5 -27.93 -6.99 0.13
C GLU A 5 -27.46 -7.94 -0.98
N ILE A 6 -27.15 -7.37 -2.14
CA ILE A 6 -26.47 -8.01 -3.25
C ILE A 6 -25.17 -8.63 -2.70
N GLY A 7 -24.97 -9.93 -2.92
CA GLY A 7 -23.72 -10.58 -2.54
C GLY A 7 -22.55 -9.99 -3.31
N LEU A 8 -21.35 -10.02 -2.72
CA LEU A 8 -20.15 -9.61 -3.46
C LEU A 8 -19.90 -10.61 -4.60
N THR A 9 -19.50 -10.08 -5.74
CA THR A 9 -19.19 -10.78 -7.00
C THR A 9 -17.79 -10.37 -7.45
N ALA A 10 -17.27 -10.94 -8.53
CA ALA A 10 -15.99 -10.51 -9.07
C ALA A 10 -16.08 -9.09 -9.66
N GLU A 11 -17.26 -8.71 -10.14
CA GLU A 11 -17.55 -7.48 -10.88
C GLU A 11 -17.70 -6.24 -9.99
N ASN A 12 -17.99 -6.40 -8.70
CA ASN A 12 -18.20 -5.29 -7.77
C ASN A 12 -17.33 -5.35 -6.52
N ILE A 13 -16.38 -6.29 -6.45
CA ILE A 13 -15.56 -6.46 -5.24
C ILE A 13 -14.69 -5.23 -4.97
N ASP A 14 -14.28 -4.53 -6.02
CA ASP A 14 -13.42 -3.36 -5.97
C ASP A 14 -14.10 -2.17 -5.26
N GLU A 15 -15.41 -2.00 -5.47
CA GLU A 15 -16.26 -1.02 -4.78
C GLU A 15 -16.40 -1.30 -3.26
N HIS A 16 -16.06 -2.52 -2.83
CA HIS A 16 -16.24 -2.99 -1.45
C HIS A 16 -14.92 -3.34 -0.76
N GLU A 17 -13.89 -2.50 -0.95
CA GLU A 17 -12.52 -2.75 -0.46
C GLU A 17 -12.42 -3.06 1.04
N HIS A 18 -13.23 -2.40 1.87
CA HIS A 18 -13.25 -2.63 3.32
C HIS A 18 -13.56 -4.10 3.69
N LEU A 19 -14.23 -4.85 2.80
CA LEU A 19 -14.57 -6.27 2.99
C LEU A 19 -13.50 -7.23 2.46
N TRP A 20 -12.44 -6.74 1.82
CA TRP A 20 -11.37 -7.60 1.33
C TRP A 20 -10.70 -8.37 2.47
N PRO A 21 -10.56 -9.70 2.40
CA PRO A 21 -9.85 -10.45 3.42
C PRO A 21 -8.34 -10.19 3.33
N THR A 22 -7.65 -10.19 4.46
CA THR A 22 -6.18 -10.04 4.50
C THR A 22 -5.44 -11.20 3.81
N ASN A 23 -6.07 -12.37 3.74
CA ASN A 23 -5.48 -13.57 3.14
C ASN A 23 -6.47 -14.18 2.14
N VAL A 24 -5.94 -14.76 1.08
CA VAL A 24 -6.69 -15.51 0.06
C VAL A 24 -5.97 -16.84 -0.22
N ALA A 25 -6.69 -17.78 -0.83
CA ALA A 25 -6.14 -19.02 -1.32
C ALA A 25 -6.48 -19.20 -2.80
N LEU A 26 -5.63 -19.94 -3.51
CA LEU A 26 -5.95 -20.42 -4.85
C LEU A 26 -7.06 -21.48 -4.77
N ILE A 27 -8.13 -21.37 -5.55
CA ILE A 27 -9.17 -22.42 -5.64
C ILE A 27 -8.82 -23.50 -6.67
N ALA A 28 -7.90 -23.19 -7.58
CA ALA A 28 -7.39 -24.11 -8.60
C ALA A 28 -5.87 -23.98 -8.72
N GLY A 29 -5.20 -24.98 -9.29
CA GLY A 29 -3.79 -24.85 -9.63
C GLY A 29 -3.57 -23.70 -10.62
N TRP A 30 -2.48 -22.96 -10.45
CA TRP A 30 -2.13 -21.79 -11.25
C TRP A 30 -0.62 -21.72 -11.48
N THR A 31 -0.21 -21.33 -12.69
CA THR A 31 1.19 -21.20 -13.07
C THR A 31 1.48 -19.74 -13.42
N PRO A 32 2.48 -19.11 -12.79
CA PRO A 32 2.87 -17.74 -13.13
C PRO A 32 3.33 -17.61 -14.59
N GLU A 33 2.89 -16.55 -15.26
CA GLU A 33 3.27 -16.25 -16.66
C GLU A 33 4.78 -16.01 -16.80
N ALA A 34 5.42 -15.44 -15.78
CA ALA A 34 6.86 -15.11 -15.77
C ALA A 34 7.79 -16.31 -15.51
N GLY A 35 7.35 -17.55 -15.79
CA GLY A 35 8.17 -18.76 -15.63
C GLY A 35 8.39 -19.21 -14.17
N GLY A 36 7.50 -18.81 -13.27
CA GLY A 36 7.54 -19.23 -11.87
C GLY A 36 7.07 -20.68 -11.66
N ALA A 37 7.41 -21.25 -10.50
CA ALA A 37 6.97 -22.60 -10.14
C ALA A 37 5.43 -22.67 -10.05
N PRO A 38 4.79 -23.74 -10.57
CA PRO A 38 3.36 -23.94 -10.43
C PRO A 38 2.92 -23.95 -8.96
N LEU A 39 1.83 -23.24 -8.67
CA LEU A 39 1.17 -23.23 -7.38
C LEU A 39 -0.06 -24.12 -7.43
N LYS A 40 -0.26 -24.90 -6.36
CA LYS A 40 -1.37 -25.86 -6.23
C LYS A 40 -2.63 -25.20 -5.65
N ALA A 41 -3.80 -25.79 -5.92
CA ALA A 41 -5.03 -25.41 -5.24
C ALA A 41 -4.87 -25.47 -3.71
N GLY A 42 -5.53 -24.57 -3.00
CA GLY A 42 -5.42 -24.36 -1.57
C GLY A 42 -4.17 -23.59 -1.12
N TYR A 43 -3.26 -23.23 -2.03
CA TYR A 43 -2.07 -22.45 -1.67
C TYR A 43 -2.47 -21.04 -1.23
N ARG A 44 -2.04 -20.63 -0.03
CA ARG A 44 -2.44 -19.38 0.62
C ARG A 44 -1.43 -18.27 0.43
N GLY A 45 -1.90 -17.04 0.35
CA GLY A 45 -1.08 -15.83 0.35
C GLY A 45 -1.79 -14.65 0.98
N ALA A 46 -1.03 -13.61 1.30
CA ALA A 46 -1.57 -12.34 1.78
C ALA A 46 -2.06 -11.52 0.57
N LEU A 47 -3.30 -11.03 0.64
CA LEU A 47 -3.83 -10.13 -0.37
C LEU A 47 -3.13 -8.77 -0.23
N ILE A 48 -2.59 -8.24 -1.33
CA ILE A 48 -1.98 -6.90 -1.38
C ILE A 48 -2.99 -5.88 -1.91
N ARG A 49 -3.66 -6.18 -3.02
CA ARG A 49 -4.66 -5.32 -3.68
C ARG A 49 -5.49 -6.12 -4.70
N VAL A 50 -6.73 -5.70 -4.95
CA VAL A 50 -7.50 -6.02 -6.16
C VAL A 50 -7.21 -4.98 -7.24
N GLU A 51 -6.78 -5.43 -8.42
CA GLU A 51 -6.48 -4.58 -9.58
C GLU A 51 -7.75 -4.39 -10.43
N GLU A 52 -7.91 -3.23 -11.07
CA GLU A 52 -9.11 -2.90 -11.89
C GLU A 52 -9.36 -3.85 -13.07
N ASN A 53 -8.34 -4.60 -13.49
CA ASN A 53 -8.41 -5.55 -14.60
C ASN A 53 -8.91 -6.94 -14.20
N GLY A 54 -9.54 -7.09 -13.03
CA GLY A 54 -10.03 -8.37 -12.52
C GLY A 54 -8.93 -9.32 -12.04
N ARG A 55 -7.72 -8.82 -11.82
CA ARG A 55 -6.63 -9.58 -11.18
C ARG A 55 -6.47 -9.18 -9.73
N VAL A 56 -5.86 -10.06 -8.95
CA VAL A 56 -5.56 -9.84 -7.55
C VAL A 56 -4.06 -10.00 -7.34
N ARG A 57 -3.44 -9.02 -6.69
CA ARG A 57 -2.04 -9.08 -6.32
C ARG A 57 -1.91 -9.77 -4.97
N VAL A 58 -1.19 -10.88 -4.93
CA VAL A 58 -1.06 -11.74 -3.75
C VAL A 58 0.41 -12.03 -3.46
N ALA A 59 0.79 -11.89 -2.19
CA ALA A 59 2.10 -12.32 -1.69
C ALA A 59 2.04 -13.77 -1.22
N PHE A 60 2.68 -14.67 -1.97
CA PHE A 60 2.75 -16.11 -1.69
C PHE A 60 4.01 -16.51 -0.90
N GLY A 61 4.55 -15.58 -0.10
CA GLY A 61 5.74 -15.76 0.72
C GLY A 61 6.96 -16.11 -0.13
N ARG A 62 7.55 -17.29 0.11
CA ARG A 62 8.75 -17.76 -0.61
C ARG A 62 8.57 -17.90 -2.13
N HIS A 63 7.33 -17.97 -2.62
CA HIS A 63 7.05 -18.06 -4.05
C HIS A 63 6.90 -16.67 -4.71
N GLY A 64 7.06 -15.59 -3.94
CA GLY A 64 7.02 -14.23 -4.45
C GLY A 64 5.61 -13.65 -4.56
N ASN A 65 5.53 -12.50 -5.22
CA ASN A 65 4.28 -11.76 -5.42
C ASN A 65 3.78 -12.00 -6.84
N HIS A 66 2.49 -12.23 -6.98
CA HIS A 66 1.88 -12.62 -8.25
C HIS A 66 0.55 -11.90 -8.47
N GLU A 67 0.25 -11.59 -9.73
CA GLU A 67 -1.08 -11.19 -10.18
C GLU A 67 -1.84 -12.41 -10.67
N VAL A 68 -2.85 -12.81 -9.92
CA VAL A 68 -3.67 -13.98 -10.19
C VAL A 68 -5.05 -13.53 -10.67
N PRO A 69 -5.67 -14.15 -11.67
CA PRO A 69 -7.06 -13.85 -12.01
C PRO A 69 -7.98 -14.07 -10.80
N ILE A 70 -8.92 -13.17 -10.56
CA ILE A 70 -9.79 -13.21 -9.36
C ILE A 70 -10.53 -14.54 -9.23
N GLU A 71 -11.00 -15.11 -10.34
CA GLU A 71 -11.72 -16.37 -10.43
C GLU A 71 -10.85 -17.59 -10.09
N ARG A 72 -9.53 -17.43 -9.95
CA ARG A 72 -8.62 -18.46 -9.46
C ARG A 72 -8.38 -18.37 -7.96
N THR A 73 -9.00 -17.42 -7.27
CA THR A 73 -8.88 -17.22 -5.82
C THR A 73 -10.21 -17.36 -5.10
N ASP A 74 -10.16 -17.61 -3.80
CA ASP A 74 -11.33 -17.62 -2.92
C ASP A 74 -11.75 -16.21 -2.45
N LEU A 75 -11.20 -15.16 -3.07
CA LEU A 75 -11.38 -13.76 -2.65
C LEU A 75 -12.86 -13.40 -2.46
N VAL A 76 -13.70 -13.65 -3.46
CA VAL A 76 -15.13 -13.28 -3.44
C VAL A 76 -15.89 -14.03 -2.34
N GLU A 77 -15.59 -15.32 -2.15
CA GLU A 77 -16.22 -16.12 -1.10
C GLU A 77 -15.83 -15.60 0.28
N ARG A 78 -14.54 -15.35 0.52
CA ARG A 78 -14.03 -14.86 1.80
C ARG A 78 -14.47 -13.43 2.10
N ALA A 79 -14.53 -12.55 1.10
CA ALA A 79 -15.06 -11.20 1.29
C ALA A 79 -16.55 -11.25 1.71
N ASN A 80 -17.33 -12.16 1.13
CA ASN A 80 -18.69 -12.41 1.58
C ASN A 80 -18.76 -13.01 3.00
N GLN A 81 -17.78 -13.82 3.43
CA GLN A 81 -17.68 -14.27 4.83
C GLN A 81 -17.37 -13.09 5.78
N VAL A 82 -16.48 -12.17 5.40
CA VAL A 82 -16.23 -10.93 6.15
C VAL A 82 -17.52 -10.12 6.27
N ARG A 83 -18.23 -9.92 5.14
CA ARG A 83 -19.52 -9.21 5.09
C ARG A 83 -20.56 -9.80 6.05
N ARG A 84 -20.64 -11.13 6.14
CA ARG A 84 -21.58 -11.83 7.04
C ARG A 84 -21.09 -11.94 8.49
N GLY A 85 -19.88 -11.47 8.79
CA GLY A 85 -19.27 -11.59 10.12
C GLY A 85 -18.74 -13.00 10.44
N GLU A 86 -18.67 -13.89 9.45
CA GLU A 86 -18.15 -15.27 9.59
C GLU A 86 -16.61 -15.31 9.59
N LEU A 87 -15.97 -14.33 8.97
CA LEU A 87 -14.53 -14.16 8.95
C LEU A 87 -14.13 -12.82 9.56
N HIS A 88 -13.38 -12.85 10.66
CA HIS A 88 -12.89 -11.63 11.28
C HIS A 88 -11.69 -11.07 10.51
N LYS A 89 -11.81 -9.81 10.10
CA LYS A 89 -10.72 -9.03 9.47
C LYS A 89 -9.94 -8.30 10.55
N VAL A 90 -8.66 -8.64 10.69
CA VAL A 90 -7.80 -8.11 11.76
C VAL A 90 -7.28 -6.72 11.45
N ALA A 91 -6.95 -6.44 10.18
CA ALA A 91 -6.50 -5.14 9.73
C ALA A 91 -6.74 -4.97 8.21
N PRO A 92 -6.72 -3.73 7.69
CA PRO A 92 -6.66 -3.47 6.26
C PRO A 92 -5.46 -4.13 5.58
N CYS A 93 -5.60 -4.50 4.31
CA CYS A 93 -4.60 -5.31 3.59
C CYS A 93 -3.21 -4.64 3.56
N PHE A 94 -3.13 -3.33 3.31
CA PHE A 94 -1.85 -2.61 3.29
C PHE A 94 -1.18 -2.64 4.66
N LEU A 95 -1.91 -2.33 5.72
CA LEU A 95 -1.38 -2.29 7.08
C LEU A 95 -0.98 -3.67 7.59
N ALA A 96 -1.77 -4.70 7.28
CA ALA A 96 -1.43 -6.07 7.63
C ALA A 96 -0.10 -6.52 7.01
N HIS A 97 0.23 -6.04 5.82
CA HIS A 97 1.43 -6.43 5.09
C HIS A 97 2.64 -5.55 5.40
N PHE A 98 2.45 -4.23 5.50
CA PHE A 98 3.55 -3.26 5.58
C PHE A 98 3.62 -2.49 6.90
N GLY A 99 2.59 -2.52 7.74
CA GLY A 99 2.44 -1.64 8.91
C GLY A 99 3.51 -1.78 9.99
N THR A 100 4.30 -2.85 9.97
CA THR A 100 5.42 -3.10 10.91
C THR A 100 6.79 -2.82 10.31
N GLN A 101 6.86 -2.40 9.05
CA GLN A 101 8.10 -2.25 8.28
C GLN A 101 8.64 -0.81 8.26
N PHE A 102 7.97 0.10 8.97
CA PHE A 102 8.32 1.51 9.02
C PHE A 102 9.06 1.86 10.30
N ILE A 103 10.00 2.79 10.17
CA ILE A 103 10.72 3.43 11.27
C ILE A 103 10.52 4.94 11.22
N GLU A 104 10.66 5.56 12.37
CA GLU A 104 10.69 7.00 12.52
C GLU A 104 12.02 7.42 13.17
N VAL A 105 12.38 8.68 12.95
CA VAL A 105 13.53 9.29 13.61
C VAL A 105 13.03 10.25 14.68
N LEU A 106 13.33 9.94 15.94
CA LEU A 106 13.06 10.80 17.08
C LEU A 106 14.39 11.35 17.61
N GLY A 107 14.71 12.59 17.24
CA GLY A 107 16.00 13.20 17.53
C GLY A 107 17.13 12.48 16.78
N LYS A 108 17.98 11.74 17.51
CA LYS A 108 19.09 10.96 16.94
C LYS A 108 18.81 9.46 16.83
N GLU A 109 17.71 9.00 17.42
CA GLU A 109 17.38 7.58 17.49
C GLU A 109 16.40 7.19 16.39
N VAL A 110 16.57 5.96 15.89
CA VAL A 110 15.67 5.33 14.93
C VAL A 110 14.84 4.32 15.71
N SER A 111 13.52 4.40 15.60
CA SER A 111 12.60 3.51 16.32
C SER A 111 11.54 2.94 15.37
N PRO A 112 11.08 1.69 15.59
CA PRO A 112 9.94 1.16 14.88
C PRO A 112 8.69 2.02 15.10
N VAL A 113 7.96 2.31 14.02
CA VAL A 113 6.66 2.96 14.12
C VAL A 113 5.66 1.98 14.71
N GLN A 114 4.94 2.41 15.74
CA GLN A 114 3.85 1.64 16.31
C GLN A 114 2.68 1.63 15.32
N THR A 115 2.32 0.46 14.79
CA THR A 115 1.24 0.30 13.80
C THR A 115 -0.07 1.02 14.20
N PRO A 116 -0.52 1.00 15.47
CA PRO A 116 -1.71 1.75 15.87
C PRO A 116 -1.65 3.26 15.55
N ARG A 117 -0.47 3.87 15.51
CA ARG A 117 -0.32 5.31 15.18
C ARG A 117 -0.67 5.63 13.73
N ILE A 118 -0.41 4.71 12.81
CA ILE A 118 -0.70 4.89 11.38
C ILE A 118 -2.01 4.22 10.95
N ALA A 119 -2.61 3.40 11.81
CA ALA A 119 -3.83 2.66 11.50
C ALA A 119 -5.08 3.54 11.38
N HIS A 120 -5.06 4.73 11.98
CA HIS A 120 -6.18 5.68 11.92
C HIS A 120 -6.25 6.47 10.61
N ALA A 121 -5.20 6.43 9.80
CA ALA A 121 -5.19 7.14 8.53
C ALA A 121 -6.22 6.52 7.57
N LYS A 122 -7.01 7.38 6.91
CA LYS A 122 -7.94 6.95 5.87
C LYS A 122 -7.23 6.71 4.54
N GLN A 123 -6.08 7.35 4.35
CA GLN A 123 -5.29 7.27 3.13
C GLN A 123 -3.80 7.32 3.44
N PHE A 124 -3.01 6.72 2.56
CA PHE A 124 -1.56 6.76 2.64
C PHE A 124 -0.98 7.36 1.37
N LEU A 125 -0.12 8.37 1.52
CA LEU A 125 0.69 8.88 0.43
C LEU A 125 2.08 8.26 0.51
N LEU A 126 2.37 7.35 -0.42
CA LEU A 126 3.65 6.68 -0.51
C LEU A 126 4.59 7.50 -1.40
N ILE A 127 5.71 7.95 -0.86
CA ILE A 127 6.74 8.65 -1.61
C ILE A 127 7.88 7.67 -1.89
N LEU A 128 8.10 7.36 -3.16
CA LEU A 128 9.15 6.46 -3.62
C LEU A 128 10.22 7.29 -4.33
N ALA A 129 11.35 7.52 -3.67
CA ALA A 129 12.45 8.29 -4.26
C ALA A 129 13.80 7.85 -3.69
N ASP A 130 14.88 8.16 -4.42
CA ASP A 130 16.23 8.14 -3.87
C ASP A 130 16.51 9.54 -3.28
N PRO A 131 16.78 9.68 -1.97
CA PRO A 131 16.96 10.98 -1.34
C PRO A 131 18.26 11.70 -1.77
N ARG A 132 19.11 11.04 -2.56
CA ARG A 132 20.36 11.60 -3.10
C ARG A 132 20.16 12.32 -4.43
N GLU A 133 19.01 12.12 -5.09
CA GLU A 133 18.73 12.73 -6.37
C GLU A 133 18.58 14.27 -6.24
N PRO A 134 19.09 15.04 -7.23
CA PRO A 134 18.89 16.48 -7.25
C PRO A 134 17.41 16.83 -7.28
N GLY A 135 16.98 17.78 -6.44
CA GLY A 135 15.58 18.25 -6.40
C GLY A 135 14.74 17.63 -5.28
N PHE A 136 15.12 16.46 -4.75
CA PHE A 136 14.35 15.74 -3.73
C PHE A 136 13.97 16.61 -2.52
N GLU A 137 14.89 17.45 -2.04
CA GLU A 137 14.64 18.28 -0.85
C GLU A 137 13.51 19.30 -1.07
N GLU A 138 13.48 19.96 -2.22
CA GLU A 138 12.43 20.93 -2.57
C GLU A 138 11.10 20.22 -2.83
N GLU A 139 11.14 19.07 -3.52
CA GLU A 139 9.97 18.21 -3.74
C GLU A 139 9.35 17.73 -2.41
N ALA A 140 10.17 17.19 -1.51
CA ALA A 140 9.71 16.73 -0.19
C ALA A 140 9.17 17.88 0.67
N LYS A 141 9.75 19.07 0.57
CA LYS A 141 9.29 20.27 1.27
C LYS A 141 7.92 20.73 0.75
N ALA A 142 7.66 20.58 -0.56
CA ALA A 142 6.36 20.89 -1.16
C ALA A 142 5.22 20.00 -0.61
N LEU A 143 5.54 18.84 -0.03
CA LEU A 143 4.56 17.95 0.61
C LEU A 143 4.22 18.32 2.07
N VAL A 144 4.99 19.22 2.70
CA VAL A 144 4.75 19.62 4.09
C VAL A 144 3.36 20.22 4.31
N PRO A 145 2.86 21.16 3.47
CA PRO A 145 1.50 21.68 3.61
C PRO A 145 0.45 20.57 3.50
N LEU A 146 0.65 19.61 2.58
CA LEU A 146 -0.27 18.50 2.40
C LEU A 146 -0.39 17.63 3.66
N ARG A 147 0.74 17.35 4.34
CA ARG A 147 0.75 16.64 5.63
C ARG A 147 -0.01 17.42 6.71
N ASP A 148 0.25 18.71 6.82
CA ASP A 148 -0.25 19.54 7.92
C ASP A 148 -1.75 19.88 7.76
N GLU A 149 -2.23 19.98 6.52
CA GLU A 149 -3.62 20.31 6.18
C GLU A 149 -4.56 19.07 6.21
N ASN A 150 -4.03 17.85 6.14
CA ASN A 150 -4.83 16.62 5.96
C ASN A 150 -4.55 15.60 7.09
N PRO A 151 -5.27 15.70 8.23
CA PRO A 151 -5.03 14.80 9.38
C PRO A 151 -5.38 13.33 9.10
N ASP A 152 -6.21 13.07 8.09
CA ASP A 152 -6.58 11.72 7.67
C ASP A 152 -5.56 11.08 6.69
N LEU A 153 -4.55 11.84 6.25
CA LEU A 153 -3.52 11.41 5.31
C LEU A 153 -2.21 11.09 6.04
N GLN A 154 -1.73 9.85 5.92
CA GLN A 154 -0.40 9.48 6.39
C GLN A 154 0.59 9.43 5.22
N ILE A 155 1.61 10.29 5.26
CA ILE A 155 2.72 10.21 4.32
C ILE A 155 3.74 9.17 4.82
N LEU A 156 4.16 8.26 3.95
CA LEU A 156 5.15 7.22 4.22
C LEU A 156 6.24 7.26 3.14
N TYR A 157 7.51 7.18 3.54
CA TYR A 157 8.62 7.26 2.60
C TYR A 157 9.27 5.89 2.33
N PHE A 158 9.53 5.60 1.06
CA PHE A 158 10.20 4.40 0.58
C PHE A 158 11.50 4.83 -0.11
N PRO A 159 12.63 4.80 0.61
CA PRO A 159 13.91 5.18 0.04
C PRO A 159 14.42 4.11 -0.93
N ILE A 160 14.15 4.28 -2.23
CA ILE A 160 14.52 3.32 -3.27
C ILE A 160 15.97 3.52 -3.72
N GLY A 161 16.60 2.47 -4.22
CA GLY A 161 17.97 2.54 -4.78
C GLY A 161 19.10 2.71 -3.74
N LEU A 162 18.77 2.63 -2.45
CA LEU A 162 19.72 2.69 -1.35
C LEU A 162 20.23 1.31 -0.93
N ALA A 163 21.47 1.24 -0.49
CA ALA A 163 22.04 0.06 0.16
C ALA A 163 21.48 -0.13 1.58
N HIS A 164 21.59 -1.36 2.08
CA HIS A 164 20.98 -1.83 3.33
C HIS A 164 21.21 -0.91 4.55
N GLN A 165 22.38 -0.28 4.65
CA GLN A 165 22.80 0.50 5.83
C GLN A 165 22.65 2.02 5.66
N GLU A 166 22.14 2.51 4.52
CA GLU A 166 22.07 3.93 4.20
C GLU A 166 20.88 4.65 4.86
N ILE A 167 20.78 4.57 6.19
CA ILE A 167 19.74 5.29 6.95
C ILE A 167 20.06 6.79 7.07
N ALA A 168 21.34 7.15 7.22
CA ALA A 168 21.75 8.55 7.42
C ALA A 168 21.34 9.48 6.26
N PRO A 169 21.55 9.12 4.97
CA PRO A 169 21.07 9.93 3.85
C PRO A 169 19.56 10.21 3.89
N VAL A 170 18.75 9.19 4.23
CA VAL A 170 17.30 9.32 4.36
C VAL A 170 16.94 10.31 5.45
N ARG A 171 17.47 10.10 6.66
CA ARG A 171 17.22 10.98 7.81
C ARG A 171 17.60 12.42 7.49
N ASP A 172 18.79 12.62 6.96
CA ASP A 172 19.34 13.96 6.76
C ASP A 172 18.52 14.71 5.69
N ALA A 173 18.10 14.03 4.61
CA ALA A 173 17.26 14.62 3.58
C ALA A 173 15.85 14.98 4.10
N LEU A 174 15.18 14.08 4.83
CA LEU A 174 13.87 14.35 5.44
C LEU A 174 13.92 15.44 6.52
N SER A 175 15.07 15.59 7.20
CA SER A 175 15.26 16.64 8.21
C SER A 175 15.41 18.01 7.56
N ARG A 176 16.17 18.11 6.46
CA ARG A 176 16.34 19.38 5.73
C ARG A 176 15.07 19.85 5.04
N SER A 177 14.25 18.92 4.54
CA SER A 177 12.95 19.24 3.93
C SER A 177 11.82 19.53 4.95
N ALA A 178 12.07 19.29 6.24
CA ALA A 178 11.08 19.37 7.33
C ALA A 178 9.86 18.41 7.18
N LEU A 179 9.90 17.46 6.24
CA LEU A 179 8.81 16.50 6.03
C LEU A 179 8.72 15.48 7.18
N MET A 180 9.85 15.04 7.76
CA MET A 180 9.92 14.20 8.96
C MET A 180 8.82 13.12 9.08
N VAL A 181 8.72 12.26 8.08
CA VAL A 181 7.73 11.17 7.99
C VAL A 181 8.35 9.81 8.35
N PRO A 182 7.53 8.82 8.75
CA PRO A 182 7.97 7.42 8.80
C PRO A 182 8.50 6.95 7.44
N PHE A 183 9.51 6.09 7.46
CA PHE A 183 10.09 5.51 6.24
C PHE A 183 10.37 4.02 6.38
N ALA A 184 10.32 3.29 5.27
CA ALA A 184 10.72 1.90 5.23
C ALA A 184 12.26 1.78 5.36
N TYR A 185 12.75 0.71 5.99
CA TYR A 185 14.19 0.44 5.97
C TYR A 185 14.72 0.38 4.53
N PRO A 186 15.85 1.03 4.19
CA PRO A 186 16.44 1.01 2.83
C PRO A 186 16.53 -0.40 2.22
N ALA A 187 16.93 -1.37 3.04
CA ALA A 187 17.00 -2.78 2.70
C ALA A 187 15.71 -3.41 2.15
N ALA A 188 14.56 -2.90 2.59
CA ALA A 188 13.26 -3.46 2.33
C ALA A 188 12.42 -2.58 1.38
N ALA A 189 12.76 -1.30 1.24
CA ALA A 189 12.03 -0.34 0.41
C ALA A 189 11.82 -0.83 -1.04
N ASP A 190 12.90 -1.27 -1.70
CA ASP A 190 12.85 -1.84 -3.05
C ASP A 190 12.01 -3.12 -3.16
N VAL A 191 12.03 -3.95 -2.12
CA VAL A 191 11.25 -5.19 -2.06
C VAL A 191 9.77 -4.87 -1.89
N HIS A 192 9.45 -3.90 -1.02
CA HIS A 192 8.08 -3.44 -0.80
C HIS A 192 7.52 -2.72 -2.02
N ALA A 193 8.30 -1.88 -2.69
CA ALA A 193 7.91 -1.24 -3.95
C ALA A 193 7.55 -2.28 -5.02
N ARG A 194 8.41 -3.32 -5.19
CA ARG A 194 8.10 -4.45 -6.08
C ARG A 194 6.85 -5.22 -5.65
N ALA A 195 6.65 -5.41 -4.35
CA ALA A 195 5.46 -6.07 -3.84
C ALA A 195 4.19 -5.28 -4.14
N LEU A 196 4.20 -3.96 -3.97
CA LEU A 196 3.04 -3.09 -4.20
C LEU A 196 2.74 -2.86 -5.69
N PHE A 197 3.78 -2.70 -6.51
CA PHE A 197 3.66 -2.16 -7.86
C PHE A 197 4.18 -3.09 -8.96
N GLY A 198 4.70 -4.27 -8.62
CA GLY A 198 5.32 -5.21 -9.56
C GLY A 198 6.74 -4.82 -9.99
N SER A 199 7.13 -3.57 -9.80
CA SER A 199 8.47 -3.04 -10.13
C SER A 199 8.91 -1.95 -9.16
N VAL A 200 10.21 -1.70 -9.06
CA VAL A 200 10.74 -0.47 -8.44
C VAL A 200 10.59 0.66 -9.46
N PRO A 201 10.01 1.81 -9.10
CA PRO A 201 10.00 2.99 -9.96
C PRO A 201 11.42 3.37 -10.41
N LYS A 202 11.54 3.86 -11.64
CA LYS A 202 12.83 4.34 -12.18
C LYS A 202 13.09 5.82 -11.87
N SER A 203 12.05 6.54 -11.48
CA SER A 203 12.05 7.96 -11.12
C SER A 203 11.26 8.14 -9.83
N ALA A 204 11.42 9.31 -9.20
CA ALA A 204 10.68 9.65 -8.00
C ALA A 204 9.17 9.70 -8.29
N GLU A 205 8.38 9.06 -7.45
CA GLU A 205 6.93 8.96 -7.60
C GLU A 205 6.20 9.16 -6.27
N ALA A 206 5.01 9.73 -6.36
CA ALA A 206 4.03 9.82 -5.29
C ALA A 206 2.82 8.95 -5.64
N VAL A 207 2.42 8.07 -4.71
CA VAL A 207 1.29 7.16 -4.90
C VAL A 207 0.32 7.29 -3.73
N LEU A 208 -0.89 7.76 -4.00
CA LEU A 208 -1.98 7.79 -3.02
C LEU A 208 -2.70 6.45 -3.02
N ILE A 209 -2.84 5.84 -1.85
CA ILE A 209 -3.55 4.57 -1.68
C ILE A 209 -4.57 4.61 -0.54
N THR A 210 -5.55 3.71 -0.62
CA THR A 210 -6.46 3.39 0.49
C THR A 210 -5.78 2.47 1.51
N PRO A 211 -6.36 2.24 2.70
CA PRO A 211 -5.82 1.30 3.69
C PRO A 211 -5.84 -0.15 3.19
N GLU A 212 -6.62 -0.44 2.16
CA GLU A 212 -6.68 -1.75 1.51
C GLU A 212 -5.68 -1.90 0.37
N GLY A 213 -4.91 -0.85 0.08
CA GLY A 213 -3.85 -0.84 -0.92
C GLY A 213 -4.31 -0.46 -2.33
N ARG A 214 -5.59 -0.12 -2.54
CA ARG A 214 -6.12 0.40 -3.82
C ARG A 214 -5.44 1.71 -4.16
N ILE A 215 -5.00 1.86 -5.41
CA ILE A 215 -4.36 3.09 -5.89
C ILE A 215 -5.46 4.09 -6.25
N LEU A 216 -5.38 5.30 -5.68
CA LEU A 216 -6.28 6.42 -5.99
C LEU A 216 -5.63 7.40 -6.97
N GLU A 217 -4.32 7.60 -6.85
CA GLU A 217 -3.54 8.51 -7.68
C GLU A 217 -2.08 8.06 -7.74
N ARG A 218 -1.44 8.25 -8.89
CA ARG A 218 -0.01 8.01 -9.11
C ARG A 218 0.55 9.08 -10.04
N ALA A 219 1.58 9.77 -9.56
CA ALA A 219 2.20 10.87 -10.28
C ALA A 219 3.72 10.91 -10.06
N PRO A 220 4.49 11.49 -11.01
CA PRO A 220 5.85 11.91 -10.74
C PRO A 220 5.90 12.85 -9.53
N LEU A 221 6.94 12.73 -8.71
CA LEU A 221 7.10 13.55 -7.51
C LEU A 221 7.33 15.04 -7.85
N ASP A 222 7.93 15.32 -9.00
CA ASP A 222 8.24 16.66 -9.53
C ASP A 222 7.06 17.30 -10.30
N ALA A 223 5.89 16.65 -10.34
CA ALA A 223 4.74 17.18 -11.05
C ALA A 223 4.27 18.51 -10.40
N PRO A 224 4.14 19.61 -11.16
CA PRO A 224 3.83 20.94 -10.61
C PRO A 224 2.45 21.02 -9.97
N ASP A 225 1.53 20.13 -10.35
CA ASP A 225 0.17 20.01 -9.85
C ASP A 225 -0.01 18.85 -8.85
N LEU A 226 1.09 18.23 -8.38
CA LEU A 226 1.04 17.05 -7.52
C LEU A 226 0.12 17.25 -6.31
N ALA A 227 0.33 18.32 -5.54
CA ALA A 227 -0.45 18.56 -4.33
C ALA A 227 -1.96 18.68 -4.62
N ASP A 228 -2.34 19.33 -5.72
CA ASP A 228 -3.74 19.50 -6.09
C ASP A 228 -4.37 18.19 -6.57
N ARG A 229 -3.61 17.37 -7.32
CA ARG A 229 -4.04 16.02 -7.70
C ARG A 229 -4.27 15.14 -6.48
N ILE A 230 -3.35 15.15 -5.51
CA ILE A 230 -3.51 14.36 -4.28
C ILE A 230 -4.72 14.84 -3.48
N ARG A 231 -4.93 16.15 -3.33
CA ARG A 231 -6.12 16.69 -2.65
C ARG A 231 -7.42 16.27 -3.33
N LEU A 232 -7.47 16.37 -4.67
CA LEU A 232 -8.65 15.99 -5.44
C LEU A 232 -8.95 14.49 -5.30
N ALA A 233 -7.94 13.64 -5.47
CA ALA A 233 -8.09 12.20 -5.31
C ALA A 233 -8.46 11.81 -3.86
N ALA A 234 -7.87 12.49 -2.88
CA ALA A 234 -8.19 12.28 -1.47
C ALA A 234 -9.66 12.61 -1.14
N GLY A 235 -10.16 13.76 -1.63
CA GLY A 235 -11.53 14.22 -1.39
C GLY A 235 -12.60 13.35 -2.05
N ASN A 236 -12.30 12.77 -3.21
CA ASN A 236 -13.23 11.89 -3.93
C ASN A 236 -13.41 10.51 -3.26
N SER A 237 -12.56 10.15 -2.30
CA SER A 237 -12.55 8.85 -1.63
C SER A 237 -13.17 8.88 -0.22
N THR A 238 -13.97 9.92 0.09
CA THR A 238 -14.54 10.15 1.43
C THR A 238 -15.51 9.08 1.93
N ASP A 239 -15.92 8.13 1.08
CA ASP A 239 -16.76 6.98 1.46
C ASP A 239 -15.97 5.78 1.99
N THR A 240 -14.63 5.81 2.02
CA THR A 240 -13.84 4.72 2.62
C THR A 240 -13.90 4.83 4.16
N PRO A 241 -14.54 3.88 4.87
CA PRO A 241 -14.57 3.91 6.32
C PRO A 241 -13.15 3.77 6.89
N ALA A 242 -12.88 4.45 8.00
CA ALA A 242 -11.64 4.23 8.75
C ALA A 242 -11.55 2.75 9.17
N ALA A 243 -10.32 2.24 9.28
CA ALA A 243 -10.09 0.90 9.81
C ALA A 243 -10.73 0.79 11.21
N PRO A 244 -11.43 -0.33 11.52
CA PRO A 244 -12.03 -0.55 12.83
C PRO A 244 -10.99 -0.63 13.95
#